data_AF-A0A941DKC4-F1
#
_entry.id   AF-A0A941DKC4-F1
#
_cell.length_a   1.000
_cell.length_b   1.000
_cell.length_c   1.000
_cell.angle_alpha   90.00
_cell.angle_beta   90.00
_cell.angle_gamma   90.00
#
_symmetry.space_group_name_H-M   'P 1'
#
loop_
_entity.id
_entity.type
_entity.pdbx_description
1 polymer ?
#
loop_
_entity_poly.entity_id
_entity_poly.type
_entity_poly.pdbx_seq_one_letter_code
_entity_poly.pdbx_strand_id
1 'polypeptide(L)'
;MLINHVQTHNAQRGIALIESLVSLLLVAIGIIALLNMQSLNVRNTSDAKYRSEAAQLAQKRIAEIFVNQENLNNYLESDTDISTQTTLPAAKRSTQRATADCDSDASNTKNAECFVVTIHWKIPGSAETRTFVRTAYMTGGV
;
A
#
# COMPACT_ATOMS: atom_id res chain seq x y z
N MET A 1 11.48 80.98 0.72
CA MET A 1 10.20 80.29 0.97
C MET A 1 10.46 78.79 0.82
N LEU A 2 10.57 78.07 1.94
CA LEU A 2 10.65 76.60 1.97
C LEU A 2 9.74 76.12 3.10
N ILE A 3 8.61 75.50 2.75
CA ILE A 3 7.68 74.91 3.71
C ILE A 3 8.16 73.50 3.99
N ASN A 4 8.56 73.24 5.22
CA ASN A 4 9.01 71.92 5.68
C ASN A 4 7.76 71.10 6.07
N HIS A 5 7.51 69.99 5.36
CA HIS A 5 6.34 69.15 5.61
C HIS A 5 6.71 68.09 6.66
N VAL A 6 6.30 68.32 7.92
CA VAL A 6 6.48 67.34 9.00
C VAL A 6 5.44 66.23 8.81
N GLN A 7 5.87 65.08 8.29
CA GLN A 7 5.06 63.87 8.28
C GLN A 7 5.04 63.27 9.68
N THR A 8 3.91 63.38 10.38
CA THR A 8 3.68 62.73 11.67
C THR A 8 3.30 61.27 11.45
N HIS A 9 4.27 60.37 11.62
CA HIS A 9 3.99 58.93 11.64
C HIS A 9 3.20 58.58 12.90
N ASN A 10 1.90 58.35 12.75
CA ASN A 10 1.03 57.92 13.83
C ASN A 10 1.41 56.47 14.22
N ALA A 11 2.13 56.31 15.33
CA ALA A 11 2.53 54.99 15.82
C ALA A 11 1.33 54.30 16.48
N GLN A 12 0.64 53.45 15.71
CA GLN A 12 -0.40 52.56 16.22
C GLN A 12 0.23 51.58 17.24
N ARG A 13 0.12 51.93 18.52
CA ARG A 13 0.65 51.15 19.65
C ARG A 13 -0.52 50.51 20.38
N GLY A 14 -0.76 49.22 20.14
CA GLY A 14 -1.73 48.45 20.93
C GLY A 14 -2.25 47.19 20.25
N ILE A 15 -2.34 47.17 18.92
CA ILE A 15 -2.93 46.04 18.16
C ILE A 15 -1.91 44.91 17.92
N ALA A 16 -0.61 45.22 17.89
CA ALA A 16 0.45 44.25 17.53
C ALA A 16 0.47 42.98 18.41
N LEU A 17 0.17 43.08 19.71
CA LEU A 17 0.11 41.90 20.59
C LEU A 17 -1.08 41.00 20.23
N ILE A 18 -2.25 41.57 19.99
CA ILE A 18 -3.44 40.82 19.60
C ILE A 18 -3.24 40.19 18.21
N GLU A 19 -2.64 40.92 17.28
CA GLU A 19 -2.30 40.42 15.94
C GLU A 19 -1.34 39.23 15.98
N SER A 20 -0.31 39.30 16.84
CA SER A 20 0.61 38.18 17.03
C SER A 20 -0.05 36.96 17.68
N LEU A 21 -0.99 37.17 18.62
CA LEU A 21 -1.69 36.08 19.31
C LEU A 21 -2.71 35.40 18.39
N VAL A 22 -3.42 36.17 17.56
CA VAL A 22 -4.30 35.63 16.52
C VAL A 22 -3.49 34.91 15.44
N SER A 23 -2.35 35.46 15.02
CA SER A 23 -1.44 34.79 14.08
C SER A 23 -0.92 33.47 14.64
N LEU A 24 -0.50 33.44 15.91
CA LEU A 24 -0.06 32.23 16.60
C LEU A 24 -1.18 31.18 16.71
N LEU A 25 -2.40 31.60 17.01
CA LEU A 25 -3.58 30.72 17.04
C LEU A 25 -3.83 30.07 15.68
N LEU A 26 -3.82 30.88 14.61
CA LEU A 26 -4.03 30.38 13.25
C LEU A 26 -2.91 29.43 12.82
N VAL A 27 -1.66 29.75 13.14
CA VAL A 27 -0.50 28.88 12.86
C VAL A 27 -0.61 27.55 13.63
N ALA A 28 -1.01 27.57 14.90
CA ALA A 28 -1.20 26.36 15.69
C ALA A 28 -2.27 25.44 15.08
N ILE A 29 -3.41 26.00 14.67
CA ILE A 29 -4.47 25.24 13.99
C ILE A 29 -3.95 24.66 12.66
N GLY A 30 -3.19 25.44 11.89
CA GLY A 30 -2.58 24.99 10.64
C GLY A 30 -1.64 23.80 10.83
N ILE A 31 -0.78 23.82 11.84
CA ILE A 31 0.15 22.72 12.13
C ILE A 31 -0.61 21.45 12.56
N ILE A 32 -1.65 21.58 13.39
CA ILE A 32 -2.48 20.44 13.80
C ILE A 32 -3.17 19.81 12.57
N ALA A 33 -3.70 20.61 11.65
CA ALA A 33 -4.31 20.11 10.43
C ALA A 33 -3.32 19.30 9.57
N LEU A 34 -2.08 19.80 9.42
CA LEU A 34 -1.02 19.11 8.68
C LEU A 34 -0.61 17.78 9.34
N LEU A 35 -0.47 17.75 10.66
CA LEU A 35 -0.14 16.53 11.40
C LEU A 35 -1.23 15.46 11.26
N ASN A 36 -2.50 15.87 11.25
CA ASN A 36 -3.62 14.94 11.01
C ASN A 36 -3.57 14.33 9.60
N MET A 37 -3.26 15.12 8.57
CA MET A 37 -3.11 14.61 7.20
C MET A 37 -1.92 13.63 7.10
N GLN A 38 -0.81 13.93 7.78
CA GLN A 38 0.37 13.08 7.78
C GLN A 38 0.08 11.67 8.34
N SER A 39 -0.79 11.55 9.35
CA SER A 39 -1.20 10.27 9.93
C SER A 39 -1.84 9.33 8.89
N LEU A 40 -2.72 9.85 8.04
CA LEU A 40 -3.36 9.08 6.98
C LEU A 40 -2.36 8.64 5.90
N ASN A 41 -1.46 9.53 5.51
CA ASN A 41 -0.43 9.24 4.52
C ASN A 41 0.52 8.11 4.97
N VAL A 42 0.90 8.09 6.25
CA VAL A 42 1.75 7.02 6.81
C VAL A 42 1.04 5.65 6.74
N ARG A 43 -0.26 5.60 7.05
CA ARG A 43 -1.06 4.37 6.97
C ARG A 43 -1.19 3.87 5.54
N ASN A 44 -1.50 4.76 4.61
CA ASN A 44 -1.62 4.42 3.18
C ASN A 44 -0.30 3.92 2.61
N THR A 45 0.82 4.56 2.98
CA THR A 45 2.17 4.13 2.56
C THR A 45 2.49 2.73 3.08
N SER A 46 2.14 2.45 4.35
CA SER A 46 2.37 1.13 4.95
C SER A 46 1.53 0.03 4.28
N ASP A 47 0.25 0.31 3.99
CA ASP A 47 -0.60 -0.64 3.26
C ASP A 47 -0.10 -0.90 1.83
N ALA A 48 0.31 0.17 1.12
CA ALA A 48 0.93 0.04 -0.20
C ALA A 48 2.23 -0.79 -0.16
N LYS A 49 3.04 -0.63 0.89
CA LYS A 49 4.24 -1.44 1.11
C LYS A 49 3.89 -2.92 1.30
N TYR A 50 2.90 -3.24 2.13
CA TYR A 50 2.45 -4.63 2.34
C TYR A 50 1.92 -5.26 1.05
N ARG A 51 1.11 -4.54 0.27
CA ARG A 51 0.63 -5.02 -1.04
C ARG A 51 1.78 -5.26 -2.02
N SER A 52 2.78 -4.38 -2.03
CA SER A 52 3.95 -4.53 -2.87
C SER A 52 4.78 -5.74 -2.48
N GLU A 53 4.98 -5.98 -1.18
CA GLU A 53 5.69 -7.16 -0.68
C GLU A 53 4.94 -8.46 -1.02
N ALA A 54 3.62 -8.49 -0.83
CA ALA A 54 2.78 -9.62 -1.23
C ALA A 54 2.90 -9.92 -2.74
N ALA A 55 2.92 -8.87 -3.58
CA ALA A 55 3.11 -9.01 -5.02
C ALA A 55 4.48 -9.58 -5.40
N GLN A 56 5.55 -9.13 -4.72
CA GLN A 56 6.89 -9.68 -4.91
C GLN A 56 6.96 -11.15 -4.52
N LEU A 57 6.34 -11.53 -3.39
CA LEU A 57 6.34 -12.91 -2.94
C LEU A 57 5.55 -13.83 -3.87
N ALA A 58 4.39 -13.38 -4.36
CA ALA A 58 3.62 -14.10 -5.38
C ALA A 58 4.42 -14.26 -6.67
N GLN A 59 5.10 -13.19 -7.12
CA GLN A 59 5.94 -13.22 -8.32
C GLN A 59 7.12 -14.19 -8.17
N LYS A 60 7.77 -14.22 -7.00
CA LYS A 60 8.86 -15.15 -6.72
C LYS A 60 8.38 -16.60 -6.85
N ARG A 61 7.19 -16.92 -6.32
CA ARG A 61 6.64 -18.27 -6.39
C ARG A 61 6.25 -18.68 -7.80
N ILE A 62 5.66 -17.77 -8.56
CA ILE A 62 5.41 -17.98 -9.99
C ILE A 62 6.73 -18.25 -10.73
N ALA A 63 7.78 -17.48 -10.45
CA ALA A 63 9.09 -17.69 -11.08
C ALA A 63 9.68 -19.07 -10.73
N GLU A 64 9.57 -19.52 -9.48
CA GLU A 64 10.02 -20.86 -9.07
C GLU A 64 9.25 -21.98 -9.81
N ILE A 65 7.94 -21.82 -10.00
CA ILE A 65 7.11 -22.77 -10.77
C ILE A 65 7.57 -22.82 -12.23
N PHE A 66 7.86 -21.67 -12.84
CA PHE A 66 8.35 -21.62 -14.23
C PHE A 66 9.73 -22.25 -14.42
N VAL A 67 10.60 -22.16 -13.41
CA VAL A 67 11.96 -22.74 -13.45
C VAL A 67 11.92 -24.26 -13.25
N ASN A 68 11.01 -24.78 -12.42
CA ASN A 68 10.95 -26.21 -12.08
C ASN A 68 9.64 -26.87 -12.57
N GLN A 69 9.51 -26.96 -13.90
CA GLN A 69 8.32 -27.53 -14.55
C GLN A 69 8.18 -29.05 -14.38
N GLU A 70 9.24 -29.74 -13.95
CA GLU A 70 9.21 -31.19 -13.73
C GLU A 70 8.53 -31.55 -12.40
N ASN A 71 8.49 -30.63 -11.43
CA ASN A 71 7.99 -30.88 -10.08
C ASN A 71 6.84 -29.94 -9.67
N LEU A 72 5.95 -29.61 -10.60
CA LEU A 72 4.85 -28.68 -10.39
C LEU A 72 3.96 -29.00 -9.18
N ASN A 73 3.78 -30.29 -8.88
CA ASN A 73 2.96 -30.74 -7.75
C ASN A 73 3.55 -30.34 -6.38
N ASN A 74 4.86 -30.14 -6.27
CA ASN A 74 5.50 -29.74 -5.01
C ASN A 74 5.23 -28.28 -4.64
N TYR A 75 4.77 -27.47 -5.60
CA TYR A 75 4.42 -26.07 -5.39
C TYR A 75 2.94 -25.88 -5.04
N LEU A 76 2.13 -26.95 -5.07
CA LEU A 76 0.73 -26.90 -4.67
C LEU A 76 0.65 -26.90 -3.15
N GLU A 77 0.12 -25.82 -2.61
CA GLU A 77 0.03 -25.62 -1.17
C GLU A 77 -1.25 -24.85 -0.84
N SER A 78 -1.81 -25.09 0.34
CA SER A 78 -3.00 -24.39 0.81
C SER A 78 -2.72 -23.80 2.18
N ASP A 79 -2.97 -22.50 2.33
CA ASP A 79 -2.85 -21.77 3.61
C ASP A 79 -1.52 -21.97 4.35
N THR A 80 -0.41 -22.15 3.63
CA THR A 80 0.91 -22.33 4.23
C THR A 80 1.38 -21.03 4.85
N ASP A 81 1.77 -21.11 6.13
CA ASP A 81 2.29 -19.98 6.89
C ASP A 81 3.66 -19.56 6.33
N ILE A 82 3.75 -18.30 5.94
CA ILE A 82 4.95 -17.68 5.36
C ILE A 82 5.42 -16.50 6.21
N SER A 83 4.84 -16.28 7.40
CA SER A 83 5.15 -15.16 8.30
C SER A 83 6.62 -15.10 8.73
N THR A 84 7.34 -16.22 8.70
CA THR A 84 8.78 -16.27 8.99
C THR A 84 9.66 -15.79 7.83
N GLN A 85 9.09 -15.62 6.63
CA GLN A 85 9.80 -15.29 5.39
C GLN A 85 9.52 -13.85 4.91
N THR A 86 8.74 -13.08 5.67
CA THR A 86 8.18 -11.79 5.23
C THR A 86 7.96 -10.86 6.43
N THR A 87 7.81 -9.56 6.17
CA THR A 87 7.37 -8.60 7.18
C THR A 87 5.84 -8.49 7.29
N LEU A 88 5.12 -9.25 6.46
CA LEU A 88 3.66 -9.34 6.49
C LEU A 88 3.16 -10.10 7.74
N PRO A 89 2.27 -9.49 8.54
CA PRO A 89 1.72 -10.15 9.72
C PRO A 89 0.71 -11.25 9.34
N ALA A 90 0.85 -12.41 10.00
CA ALA A 90 0.00 -13.59 9.80
C ALA A 90 -0.15 -13.99 8.32
N ALA A 91 0.94 -13.87 7.56
CA ALA A 91 0.94 -14.10 6.14
C ALA A 91 0.77 -15.60 5.81
N LYS A 92 -0.14 -15.90 4.90
CA LYS A 92 -0.38 -17.24 4.38
C LYS A 92 -0.33 -17.23 2.86
N ARG A 93 0.16 -18.32 2.28
CA ARG A 93 0.19 -18.54 0.84
C ARG A 93 -0.62 -19.77 0.46
N SER A 94 -1.36 -19.66 -0.63
CA SER A 94 -2.01 -20.76 -1.31
C SER A 94 -1.61 -20.74 -2.78
N THR A 95 -1.24 -21.87 -3.34
CA THR A 95 -0.86 -22.03 -4.75
C THR A 95 -1.70 -23.16 -5.32
N GLN A 96 -2.50 -22.83 -6.31
CA GLN A 96 -3.41 -23.77 -6.97
C GLN A 96 -3.09 -23.86 -8.45
N ARG A 97 -3.16 -25.08 -8.99
CA ARG A 97 -3.09 -25.34 -10.43
C ARG A 97 -4.48 -25.54 -10.97
N ALA A 98 -4.80 -24.88 -12.08
CA ALA A 98 -6.01 -25.11 -12.82
C ALA A 98 -5.70 -25.37 -14.30
N THR A 99 -6.58 -26.14 -14.96
CA THR A 99 -6.38 -26.62 -16.34
C THR A 99 -7.44 -26.10 -17.31
N ALA A 100 -8.41 -25.33 -16.84
CA ALA A 100 -9.51 -24.80 -17.66
C ALA A 100 -10.02 -23.41 -17.21
N ASP A 101 -9.76 -23.01 -15.97
CA ASP A 101 -10.23 -21.72 -15.45
C ASP A 101 -9.30 -21.17 -14.37
N CYS A 102 -8.67 -20.05 -14.67
CA CYS A 102 -7.59 -19.44 -13.90
C CYS A 102 -7.91 -17.98 -13.53
N ASP A 103 -9.02 -17.51 -14.08
CA ASP A 103 -9.53 -16.18 -13.96
C ASP A 103 -10.94 -16.30 -13.34
N SER A 104 -11.41 -15.26 -12.68
CA SER A 104 -12.81 -15.21 -12.24
C SER A 104 -13.78 -14.90 -13.37
N ASP A 105 -13.26 -14.75 -14.59
CA ASP A 105 -14.00 -14.46 -15.82
C ASP A 105 -14.16 -15.74 -16.66
N ALA A 106 -15.26 -16.45 -16.43
CA ALA A 106 -15.64 -17.71 -17.08
C ALA A 106 -15.80 -17.64 -18.61
N SER A 107 -15.52 -16.48 -19.23
CA SER A 107 -15.65 -16.24 -20.68
C SER A 107 -14.40 -16.63 -21.49
N ASN A 108 -13.27 -16.92 -20.85
CA ASN A 108 -12.04 -17.32 -21.51
C ASN A 108 -11.65 -18.74 -21.10
N THR A 109 -12.32 -19.74 -21.69
CA THR A 109 -11.83 -21.13 -21.65
C THR A 109 -10.51 -21.21 -22.40
N LYS A 110 -9.41 -20.87 -21.71
CA LYS A 110 -8.07 -21.11 -22.22
C LYS A 110 -7.73 -22.54 -21.82
N ASN A 111 -7.51 -23.40 -22.81
CA ASN A 111 -6.95 -24.75 -22.63
C ASN A 111 -5.46 -24.69 -22.20
N ALA A 112 -5.09 -23.71 -21.37
CA ALA A 112 -3.74 -23.45 -20.93
C ALA A 112 -3.65 -23.75 -19.44
N GLU A 113 -2.67 -24.56 -19.06
CA GLU A 113 -2.38 -24.78 -17.66
C GLU A 113 -1.94 -23.48 -16.99
N CYS A 114 -2.43 -23.26 -15.78
CA CYS A 114 -2.15 -22.03 -15.05
C CYS A 114 -1.95 -22.30 -13.57
N PHE A 115 -1.28 -21.34 -12.95
CA PHE A 115 -1.03 -21.32 -11.52
C PHE A 115 -1.59 -20.03 -10.93
N VAL A 116 -2.41 -20.19 -9.91
CA VAL A 116 -2.99 -19.10 -9.13
C VAL A 116 -2.28 -19.08 -7.79
N VAL A 117 -1.49 -18.04 -7.54
CA VAL A 117 -0.82 -17.81 -6.26
C VAL A 117 -1.58 -16.74 -5.50
N THR A 118 -2.09 -17.11 -4.34
CA THR A 118 -2.85 -16.25 -3.44
C THR A 118 -2.07 -16.02 -2.16
N ILE A 119 -1.90 -14.75 -1.79
CA ILE A 119 -1.28 -14.32 -0.54
C ILE A 119 -2.34 -13.65 0.33
N HIS A 120 -2.52 -14.17 1.53
CA HIS A 120 -3.38 -13.58 2.56
C HIS A 120 -2.50 -12.98 3.66
N TRP A 121 -2.85 -11.79 4.14
CA TRP A 121 -2.20 -11.20 5.31
C TRP A 121 -3.22 -10.39 6.13
N LYS A 122 -2.87 -10.11 7.39
CA LYS A 122 -3.72 -9.35 8.29
C LYS A 122 -2.94 -8.18 8.86
N ILE A 123 -3.52 -6.97 8.82
CA ILE A 123 -2.91 -5.82 9.48
C ILE A 123 -3.10 -5.98 11.00
N PRO A 124 -2.08 -5.71 11.84
CA PRO A 124 -2.21 -5.88 13.28
C PRO A 124 -3.30 -4.94 13.80
N GLY A 125 -4.31 -5.49 14.48
CA GLY A 125 -5.45 -4.73 15.00
C GLY A 125 -6.66 -4.58 14.07
N SER A 126 -6.60 -5.00 12.81
CA SER A 126 -7.80 -5.10 11.94
C SER A 126 -8.33 -6.53 11.92
N ALA A 127 -9.65 -6.73 11.99
CA ALA A 127 -10.27 -8.06 11.82
C ALA A 127 -10.29 -8.54 10.34
N GLU A 128 -10.02 -7.64 9.40
CA GLU A 128 -10.10 -7.87 7.96
C GLU A 128 -8.84 -8.58 7.42
N THR A 129 -9.05 -9.68 6.69
CA THR A 129 -7.99 -10.36 5.94
C THR A 129 -7.84 -9.70 4.58
N ARG A 130 -6.63 -9.25 4.26
CA ARG A 130 -6.27 -8.74 2.93
C ARG A 130 -5.81 -9.89 2.06
N THR A 131 -6.17 -9.83 0.78
CA THR A 131 -5.85 -10.87 -0.20
C THR A 131 -5.22 -10.23 -1.43
N PHE A 132 -4.17 -10.86 -1.93
CA PHE A 132 -3.54 -10.55 -3.21
C PHE A 132 -3.46 -11.82 -4.04
N VAL A 133 -3.97 -11.80 -5.26
CA VAL A 133 -3.99 -12.94 -6.18
C VAL A 133 -3.15 -12.60 -7.39
N ARG A 134 -2.32 -13.56 -7.82
CA ARG A 134 -1.63 -13.49 -9.10
C ARG A 134 -1.77 -14.79 -9.87
N THR A 135 -2.28 -14.68 -11.09
CA THR A 135 -2.39 -15.79 -12.05
C THR A 135 -1.25 -15.75 -13.05
N ALA A 136 -0.67 -16.92 -13.34
CA ALA A 136 0.30 -17.13 -14.40
C ALA A 136 -0.18 -18.24 -15.33
N TYR A 137 -0.03 -18.02 -16.65
CA TYR A 137 -0.36 -19.00 -17.67
C TYR A 137 0.93 -19.62 -18.23
N MET A 138 0.93 -20.93 -18.39
CA MET A 138 2.01 -21.68 -19.04
C MET A 138 1.57 -21.97 -20.48
N THR A 139 2.25 -21.39 -21.46
CA THR A 139 2.04 -21.70 -22.89
C THR A 139 3.28 -22.43 -23.38
N GLY A 140 3.25 -23.76 -23.27
CA GLY A 140 4.37 -24.62 -23.63
C GLY A 140 4.34 -25.92 -22.85
N GLY A 141 3.48 -26.84 -23.25
CA GLY A 141 3.65 -28.25 -22.93
C GLY A 141 4.55 -28.88 -23.99
N VAL A 142 5.56 -29.63 -23.54
CA VAL A 142 6.24 -30.65 -24.35
C VAL A 142 5.26 -31.73 -24.80
#